data_AF-A0AAF0W2C2-F1
#
_entry.id   AF-A0AAF0W2C2-F1
#
_cell.length_a   1.000
_cell.length_b   1.000
_cell.length_c   1.000
_cell.angle_alpha   90.00
_cell.angle_beta   90.00
_cell.angle_gamma   90.00
#
_symmetry.space_group_name_H-M   'P 1'
#
loop_
_entity.id
_entity.type
_entity.pdbx_description
1 polymer ?
#
loop_
_entity_poly.entity_id
_entity_poly.type
_entity_poly.pdbx_seq_one_letter_code
_entity_poly.pdbx_strand_id
1 'polypeptide(L)'
;MSQPEAARPEPGPDAGIDEIQDDIEKTRKELGQTVEDLSAKLDVKQRTKDKAAETKQRAAEKAIETKQAVVEKAHAVQHAAIDDGRAKITVPVAAAAVVGVVALMWFLRRRR
;
A
#
# COMPACT_ATOMS: atom_id res chain seq x y z
N MET A 1 -12.25 14.41 16.63
CA MET A 1 -10.95 15.09 16.73
C MET A 1 -10.94 15.81 18.07
N SER A 2 -10.47 15.15 19.11
CA SER A 2 -10.34 15.76 20.43
C SER A 2 -9.32 16.89 20.29
N GLN A 3 -9.72 18.11 20.64
CA GLN A 3 -8.80 19.24 20.66
C GLN A 3 -7.66 18.92 21.64
N PRO A 4 -6.42 19.42 21.42
CA PRO A 4 -5.42 19.40 22.46
C PRO A 4 -6.00 20.21 23.62
N GLU A 5 -6.37 19.54 24.72
CA GLU A 5 -6.74 20.20 25.96
C GLU A 5 -5.53 21.06 26.30
N ALA A 6 -5.68 22.39 26.20
CA ALA A 6 -4.60 23.33 26.49
C ALA A 6 -3.98 22.91 27.82
N ALA A 7 -2.65 22.70 27.84
CA ALA A 7 -1.92 22.13 28.97
C ALA A 7 -2.48 22.71 30.27
N ARG A 8 -3.18 21.85 31.02
CA ARG A 8 -3.87 22.30 32.22
C ARG A 8 -2.80 22.76 33.21
N PRO A 9 -3.06 23.84 33.95
CA PRO A 9 -2.08 24.34 34.90
C PRO A 9 -1.83 23.26 35.96
N GLU A 10 -0.57 22.90 36.11
CA GLU A 10 -0.10 21.95 37.12
C GLU A 10 -0.47 22.48 38.52
N PRO A 11 -0.71 21.58 39.49
CA PRO A 11 -0.93 21.98 40.88
C PRO A 11 0.21 22.86 41.40
N GLY A 12 -0.13 23.97 42.05
CA GLY A 12 0.84 24.91 42.62
C GLY A 12 1.49 24.37 43.91
N PRO A 13 2.50 25.08 44.46
CA PRO A 13 3.23 24.64 45.66
C PRO A 13 2.36 24.49 46.92
N ASP A 14 1.21 25.16 46.96
CA ASP A 14 0.24 25.13 48.07
C ASP A 14 -0.88 24.09 47.86
N ALA A 15 -0.81 23.28 46.80
CA ALA A 15 -1.83 22.29 46.46
C ALA A 15 -1.92 21.16 47.50
N GLY A 16 -3.15 20.70 47.74
CA GLY A 16 -3.40 19.56 48.61
C GLY A 16 -2.86 18.25 48.03
N ILE A 17 -2.59 17.28 48.90
CA ILE A 17 -2.13 15.93 48.48
C ILE A 17 -3.14 15.28 47.52
N ASP A 18 -4.44 15.47 47.77
CA ASP A 18 -5.51 14.92 46.95
C ASP A 18 -5.52 15.51 45.54
N GLU A 19 -5.28 16.83 45.41
CA GLU A 19 -5.21 17.52 44.11
C GLU A 19 -4.02 17.03 43.28
N ILE A 20 -2.87 16.79 43.92
CA ILE A 20 -1.69 16.22 43.26
C ILE A 20 -1.96 14.78 42.80
N GLN A 21 -2.67 13.99 43.61
CA GLN A 21 -3.03 12.61 43.25
C GLN A 21 -3.96 12.57 42.03
N ASP A 22 -5.01 13.39 42.04
CA ASP A 22 -5.97 13.49 40.94
C ASP A 22 -5.29 13.90 39.63
N ASP A 23 -4.34 14.85 39.70
CA ASP A 23 -3.59 15.26 38.51
C ASP A 23 -2.69 14.14 37.98
N ILE A 24 -1.96 13.43 38.86
CA ILE A 24 -1.14 12.28 38.48
C ILE A 24 -2.00 11.20 37.81
N GLU A 25 -3.17 10.89 38.37
CA GLU A 25 -4.06 9.89 37.79
C GLU A 25 -4.57 10.30 36.41
N LYS A 26 -4.97 11.57 36.24
CA LYS A 26 -5.41 12.07 34.95
C LYS A 26 -4.27 12.09 33.92
N THR A 27 -3.09 12.54 34.30
CA THR A 27 -1.89 12.53 33.45
C THR A 27 -1.52 11.11 33.03
N ARG A 28 -1.58 10.12 33.94
CA ARG A 28 -1.38 8.71 33.59
C ARG A 28 -2.40 8.21 32.57
N LYS A 29 -3.66 8.60 32.73
CA LYS A 29 -4.73 8.22 31.80
C LYS A 29 -4.50 8.82 30.41
N GLU A 30 -4.14 10.09 30.32
CA GLU A 30 -3.88 10.79 29.05
C GLU A 30 -2.66 10.20 28.32
N LEU A 31 -1.58 9.92 29.05
CA LEU A 31 -0.41 9.24 28.49
C LEU A 31 -0.74 7.81 28.05
N GLY A 32 -1.54 7.08 28.83
CA GLY A 32 -2.03 5.75 28.47
C GLY A 32 -2.81 5.76 27.16
N GLN A 33 -3.77 6.69 27.02
CA GLN A 33 -4.54 6.88 25.79
C GLN A 33 -3.65 7.25 24.60
N THR A 34 -2.63 8.08 24.81
CA THR A 34 -1.69 8.47 23.75
C THR A 34 -0.86 7.28 23.25
N VAL A 35 -0.43 6.41 24.16
CA VAL A 35 0.29 5.17 23.80
C VAL A 35 -0.62 4.20 23.05
N GLU A 36 -1.87 4.07 23.45
CA GLU A 36 -2.86 3.25 22.77
C GLU A 36 -3.13 3.76 21.34
N ASP A 37 -3.35 5.07 21.18
CA ASP A 37 -3.54 5.71 19.88
C ASP A 37 -2.32 5.54 18.95
N LEU A 38 -1.10 5.65 19.51
CA LEU A 38 0.12 5.43 18.75
C LEU A 38 0.26 3.97 18.34
N SER A 39 -0.03 3.04 19.24
CA SER A 39 -0.01 1.59 18.97
C SER A 39 -1.02 1.22 17.89
N ALA A 40 -2.25 1.76 17.96
CA ALA A 40 -3.27 1.58 16.93
C ALA A 40 -2.80 2.09 15.56
N LYS A 41 -2.16 3.27 15.50
CA LYS A 41 -1.57 3.81 14.26
C LYS A 41 -0.45 2.92 13.72
N LEU A 42 0.37 2.33 14.60
CA LEU A 42 1.44 1.41 14.21
C LEU A 42 0.87 0.09 13.65
N ASP A 43 -0.16 -0.48 14.27
CA ASP A 43 -0.84 -1.70 13.77
C ASP A 43 -1.41 -1.46 12.36
N VAL A 44 -2.12 -0.34 12.14
CA VAL A 44 -2.67 0.01 10.82
C VAL A 44 -1.56 0.13 9.76
N LYS A 45 -0.41 0.72 10.10
CA LYS A 45 0.74 0.83 9.19
C LYS A 45 1.32 -0.54 8.84
N GLN A 46 1.45 -1.45 9.81
CA GLN A 46 1.92 -2.81 9.57
C GLN A 46 0.95 -3.57 8.66
N ARG A 47 -0.34 -3.60 8.99
CA ARG A 47 -1.36 -4.27 8.15
C ARG A 47 -1.38 -3.77 6.71
N THR A 48 -1.22 -2.45 6.53
CA THR A 48 -1.17 -1.85 5.19
C THR A 48 0.07 -2.30 4.42
N LYS A 49 1.24 -2.37 5.06
CA LYS A 49 2.48 -2.88 4.45
C LYS A 49 2.36 -4.35 4.08
N ASP A 50 1.80 -5.17 4.96
CA ASP A 50 1.61 -6.60 4.72
C ASP A 50 0.67 -6.83 3.54
N LYS A 51 -0.46 -6.12 3.49
CA LYS A 51 -1.40 -6.19 2.35
C LYS A 51 -0.78 -5.70 1.05
N ALA A 52 0.06 -4.66 1.09
CA ALA A 52 0.79 -4.20 -0.07
C ALA A 52 1.81 -5.24 -0.57
N ALA A 53 2.54 -5.89 0.36
CA ALA A 53 3.49 -6.94 0.03
C ALA A 53 2.79 -8.18 -0.58
N GLU A 54 1.69 -8.63 0.03
CA GLU A 54 0.86 -9.73 -0.47
C GLU A 54 0.33 -9.43 -1.88
N THR A 55 -0.20 -8.22 -2.10
CA THR A 55 -0.70 -7.80 -3.40
C THR A 55 0.42 -7.76 -4.45
N LYS A 56 1.62 -7.30 -4.08
CA LYS A 56 2.78 -7.27 -4.96
C LYS A 56 3.22 -8.68 -5.37
N GLN A 57 3.24 -9.63 -4.43
CA GLN A 57 3.57 -11.03 -4.72
C GLN A 57 2.55 -11.64 -5.69
N ARG A 58 1.25 -11.51 -5.41
CA ARG A 58 0.19 -12.00 -6.31
C ARG A 58 0.27 -11.37 -7.71
N ALA A 59 0.60 -10.08 -7.79
CA ALA A 59 0.79 -9.41 -9.07
C ALA A 59 2.02 -9.94 -9.83
N ALA A 60 3.12 -10.22 -9.13
CA ALA A 60 4.33 -10.79 -9.71
C ALA A 60 4.09 -12.20 -10.24
N GLU A 61 3.40 -13.06 -9.48
CA GLU A 61 3.02 -14.41 -9.90
C GLU A 61 2.18 -14.39 -11.17
N LYS A 62 1.09 -13.59 -11.18
CA LYS A 62 0.25 -13.42 -12.38
C LYS A 62 1.04 -12.88 -13.56
N ALA A 63 1.98 -11.96 -13.34
CA ALA A 63 2.81 -11.44 -14.42
C ALA A 63 3.73 -12.52 -15.01
N ILE A 64 4.25 -13.44 -14.20
CA ILE A 64 5.05 -14.58 -14.67
C ILE A 64 4.18 -15.55 -15.48
N GLU A 65 3.01 -15.93 -14.96
CA GLU A 65 2.04 -16.78 -15.67
C GLU A 65 1.65 -16.18 -17.02
N THR A 66 1.31 -14.89 -17.03
CA THR A 66 0.93 -14.19 -18.28
C THR A 66 2.10 -14.15 -19.27
N LYS A 67 3.33 -13.96 -18.79
CA LYS A 67 4.53 -14.01 -19.65
C LYS A 67 4.71 -15.39 -20.29
N GLN A 68 4.55 -16.47 -19.52
CA GLN A 68 4.66 -17.83 -20.03
C GLN A 68 3.59 -18.09 -21.11
N ALA A 69 2.33 -17.72 -20.85
CA ALA A 69 1.25 -17.87 -21.82
C ALA A 69 1.48 -17.06 -23.11
N VAL A 70 2.08 -15.86 -23.01
CA VAL A 70 2.44 -15.05 -24.18
C VAL A 70 3.59 -15.68 -24.96
N VAL A 71 4.61 -16.21 -24.28
CA VAL A 71 5.75 -16.90 -24.91
C VAL A 71 5.29 -18.16 -25.64
N GLU A 72 4.44 -18.98 -25.03
CA GLU A 72 3.86 -20.17 -25.66
C GLU A 72 3.05 -19.82 -26.91
N LYS A 73 2.18 -18.81 -26.83
CA LYS A 73 1.41 -18.34 -27.98
C LYS A 73 2.29 -17.73 -29.08
N ALA A 74 3.35 -17.01 -28.70
CA ALA A 74 4.30 -16.46 -29.67
C ALA A 74 5.06 -17.57 -30.41
N HIS A 75 5.51 -18.61 -29.70
CA HIS A 75 6.15 -19.78 -30.33
C HIS A 75 5.19 -20.54 -31.25
N ALA A 76 3.92 -20.71 -30.86
CA ALA A 76 2.92 -21.36 -31.70
C ALA A 76 2.64 -20.57 -33.00
N VAL A 77 2.53 -19.24 -32.90
CA VAL A 77 2.36 -18.36 -34.07
C VAL A 77 3.63 -18.34 -34.93
N GLN A 78 4.81 -18.40 -34.32
CA GLN A 78 6.08 -18.44 -35.05
C GLN A 78 6.26 -19.74 -35.84
N HIS A 79 5.91 -20.89 -35.26
CA HIS A 79 5.94 -22.17 -35.99
C HIS A 79 4.92 -22.21 -37.14
N ALA A 80 3.69 -21.74 -36.92
CA ALA A 80 2.69 -21.64 -37.97
C ALA A 80 3.08 -20.63 -39.09
N ALA A 81 3.80 -19.56 -38.74
CA ALA A 81 4.26 -18.56 -39.70
C ALA A 81 5.47 -19.03 -40.55
N ILE A 82 6.30 -19.92 -39.99
CA ILE A 82 7.47 -20.48 -40.69
C ILE A 82 7.06 -21.60 -41.65
N ASP A 83 6.03 -22.40 -41.33
CA ASP A 83 5.55 -23.47 -42.22
C ASP A 83 4.80 -22.96 -43.46
N ASP A 84 4.08 -21.83 -43.37
CA ASP A 84 3.20 -21.39 -44.47
C ASP A 84 3.77 -20.30 -45.40
N GLY A 85 4.98 -19.79 -45.18
CA GLY A 85 5.66 -18.82 -46.09
C GLY A 85 4.89 -17.52 -46.39
N ARG A 86 3.73 -17.30 -45.77
CA ARG A 86 2.77 -16.22 -46.09
C ARG A 86 1.99 -15.71 -44.88
N ALA A 87 2.59 -15.65 -43.70
CA ALA A 87 1.96 -14.93 -42.60
C ALA A 87 2.33 -13.44 -42.67
N LYS A 88 1.48 -12.63 -43.34
CA LYS A 88 1.44 -11.17 -43.09
C LYS A 88 1.04 -10.99 -41.63
N ILE A 89 2.03 -10.80 -40.76
CA ILE A 89 1.82 -10.37 -39.38
C ILE A 89 1.24 -8.96 -39.48
N THR A 90 -0.09 -8.86 -39.43
CA THR A 90 -0.78 -7.59 -39.24
C THR A 90 -0.27 -6.99 -37.92
N VAL A 91 0.32 -5.82 -38.05
CA VAL A 91 1.08 -5.07 -37.04
C VAL A 91 0.23 -4.40 -35.91
N PRO A 92 -1.13 -4.33 -35.89
CA PRO A 92 -1.79 -3.45 -34.92
C PRO A 92 -1.81 -3.97 -33.47
N VAL A 93 -1.54 -5.25 -33.22
CA VAL A 93 -1.62 -5.83 -31.86
C VAL A 93 -0.42 -5.45 -30.98
N ALA A 94 0.77 -5.28 -31.57
CA ALA A 94 1.99 -4.93 -30.82
C ALA A 94 1.94 -3.48 -30.29
N ALA A 95 1.38 -2.54 -31.06
CA ALA A 95 1.26 -1.14 -30.65
C ALA A 95 0.24 -0.96 -29.50
N ALA A 96 -0.88 -1.69 -29.52
CA ALA A 96 -1.91 -1.60 -28.48
C ALA A 96 -1.42 -2.10 -27.11
N ALA A 97 -0.60 -3.15 -27.08
CA ALA A 97 -0.03 -3.68 -25.84
C ALA A 97 0.93 -2.69 -25.15
N VAL A 98 1.77 -2.00 -25.93
CA VAL A 98 2.73 -1.00 -25.40
C VAL A 98 2.00 0.21 -24.83
N VAL A 99 0.96 0.72 -25.52
CA VAL A 99 0.15 1.83 -25.02
C VAL A 99 -0.57 1.44 -23.72
N GLY A 100 -1.09 0.22 -23.63
CA GLY A 100 -1.72 -0.29 -22.40
C GLY A 100 -0.76 -0.35 -21.21
N VAL A 101 0.47 -0.84 -21.41
CA VAL A 101 1.50 -0.91 -20.36
C VAL A 101 1.95 0.49 -19.93
N VAL A 102 2.14 1.42 -20.88
CA VAL A 102 2.54 2.80 -20.59
C VAL A 102 1.43 3.55 -19.85
N ALA A 103 0.16 3.40 -20.27
CA ALA A 103 -0.99 4.00 -19.59
C ALA A 103 -1.16 3.44 -18.17
N LEU A 104 -1.00 2.13 -17.99
CA LEU A 104 -1.04 1.48 -16.68
C LEU A 104 0.11 1.96 -15.78
N MET A 105 1.33 2.06 -16.32
CA MET A 105 2.50 2.57 -15.59
C MET A 105 2.31 4.03 -15.17
N TRP A 106 1.77 4.88 -16.06
CA TRP A 106 1.45 6.27 -15.74
C TRP A 106 0.35 6.37 -14.67
N PHE A 107 -0.70 5.56 -14.78
CA PHE A 107 -1.79 5.51 -13.80
C PHE A 107 -1.31 5.05 -12.42
N LEU A 108 -0.44 4.03 -12.37
CA LEU A 108 0.16 3.55 -11.12
C LEU A 108 1.13 4.56 -10.51
N ARG A 109 1.83 5.34 -11.34
CA ARG A 109 2.76 6.39 -10.89
C ARG A 109 2.04 7.65 -10.43
N ARG A 110 0.85 7.94 -10.97
CA ARG A 110 -0.03 9.05 -10.55
C ARG A 110 -0.77 8.77 -9.25
N ARG A 111 -0.90 7.49 -8.88
CA ARG A 111 -1.61 7.04 -7.68
C ARG A 111 -0.69 6.85 -6.46
N ARG A 112 0.62 7.02 -6.63
CA ARG A 112 1.58 7.24 -5.54
C ARG A 112 1.78 8.72 -5.33
#